data_AF-A0AAU4THV4-F1
#
_entry.id   AF-A0AAU4THV4-F1
#
_cell.length_a   1.000
_cell.length_b   1.000
_cell.length_c   1.000
_cell.angle_alpha   90.00
_cell.angle_beta   90.00
_cell.angle_gamma   90.00
#
_symmetry.space_group_name_H-M   'P 1'
#
loop_
_entity.id
_entity.type
_entity.pdbx_description
1 polymer ?
#
loop_
_entity_poly.entity_id
_entity_poly.type
_entity_poly.pdbx_seq_one_letter_code
_entity_poly.pdbx_strand_id
1 'polypeptide(L)'
;MSPKDTAKPGPEKYQIPGGSTPAELLERARGEFYADPNVIGVGIGERRVGGQAQADQVALIVYVKEKLEEAQLGKEEHAVLVPRQFEGIGTDVVAPFGPDSPTEALGVSDSHRHSVDMMNIDQVRLHEQWTAVQGGQELPFQGSIHDYGDIEVIQDDGTLVQTVNGQPVVDYVRAYKLFRLKNPDIYDFVSFFTDTASGMPPQGGSSWYQPVHNDTQGIGYPVFSNRPALGTNKLQGYLFLNQGHFAAWRYVMLQEQGHRWGSFVPYRDSQNGPNLTDNMLGGFAHWAAEFDDDRSPMDYDIFDWVDIGGGQFQRVSLASDQREYSELDLYLMGAMGPDEVGDMNLLSNITNVSGNTFSANKKRLEIDNFLWANGSRVPNAGTSPKQFKHGFCLLTKDFARSHDLADRIDQLRRRFETDFRAATKGLLSVDTTIGPLRREAQPGEITELTGGGYTSLHRHQVTPYDLNVTGVQYNGSLQPGQSQYLFTYGWSPYWHMDWTARPTTAGGKVTSSVEIERDGNGLFTYWITVRNTGSVATGYELHYARLH
;
A
#
# COMPACT_ATOMS: atom_id res chain seq x y z
N MET A 1 -9.51 15.59 21.76
CA MET A 1 -8.60 14.67 22.48
C MET A 1 -9.42 13.88 23.49
N SER A 2 -9.71 12.63 23.18
CA SER A 2 -10.20 11.64 24.14
C SER A 2 -8.98 10.86 24.66
N PRO A 3 -8.83 10.58 25.97
CA PRO A 3 -7.66 9.91 26.54
C PRO A 3 -7.51 8.40 26.21
N LYS A 4 -8.10 7.91 25.12
CA LYS A 4 -8.19 6.47 24.84
C LYS A 4 -7.09 5.88 23.94
N ASP A 5 -6.23 6.70 23.34
CA ASP A 5 -5.17 6.22 22.43
C ASP A 5 -3.90 5.73 23.17
N THR A 6 -4.07 5.15 24.35
CA THR A 6 -2.99 4.46 25.07
C THR A 6 -3.08 2.97 24.77
N ALA A 7 -2.76 2.60 23.52
CA ALA A 7 -2.31 1.23 23.27
C ALA A 7 -1.09 1.02 24.18
N LYS A 8 -1.27 0.25 25.25
CA LYS A 8 -0.17 -0.08 26.16
C LYS A 8 0.83 -0.93 25.36
N PRO A 9 2.11 -0.55 25.29
CA PRO A 9 3.12 -1.42 24.71
C PRO A 9 3.27 -2.66 25.59
N GLY A 10 2.85 -3.81 25.08
CA GLY A 10 3.02 -5.11 25.75
C GLY A 10 4.45 -5.63 25.59
N PRO A 11 5.10 -6.10 26.67
CA PRO A 11 6.42 -6.73 26.58
C PRO A 11 6.27 -8.17 26.06
N GLU A 12 7.17 -8.55 25.14
CA GLU A 12 7.23 -9.84 24.43
C GLU A 12 6.07 -10.10 23.46
N LYS A 13 6.13 -9.46 22.28
CA LYS A 13 5.27 -9.77 21.14
C LYS A 13 5.76 -11.06 20.48
N TYR A 14 4.91 -12.08 20.58
CA TYR A 14 4.76 -13.27 19.73
C TYR A 14 5.96 -14.21 19.51
N GLN A 15 5.68 -15.51 19.68
CA GLN A 15 6.54 -16.58 19.17
C GLN A 15 5.66 -17.54 18.37
N ILE A 16 5.81 -17.53 17.05
CA ILE A 16 5.34 -18.63 16.21
C ILE A 16 6.24 -19.83 16.53
N PRO A 17 5.70 -21.02 16.86
CA PRO A 17 6.52 -22.19 17.16
C PRO A 17 7.57 -22.40 16.07
N GLY A 18 8.84 -22.58 16.48
CA GLY A 18 10.02 -22.53 15.61
C GLY A 18 10.17 -23.63 14.55
N GLY A 19 9.07 -24.30 14.15
CA GLY A 19 9.04 -25.32 13.09
C GLY A 19 8.31 -24.89 11.81
N SER A 20 7.61 -23.75 11.77
CA SER A 20 6.90 -23.29 10.57
C SER A 20 6.75 -21.76 10.49
N THR A 21 6.79 -21.22 9.29
CA THR A 21 6.50 -19.79 9.03
C THR A 21 4.99 -19.49 9.11
N PRO A 22 4.58 -18.23 9.35
CA PRO A 22 3.16 -17.86 9.33
C PRO A 22 2.49 -18.18 7.98
N ALA A 23 3.21 -18.09 6.87
CA ALA A 23 2.72 -18.47 5.55
C ALA A 23 2.39 -19.96 5.46
N GLU A 24 3.28 -20.84 5.94
CA GLU A 24 3.07 -22.29 5.95
C GLU A 24 1.92 -22.69 6.89
N LEU A 25 1.77 -22.02 8.03
CA LEU A 25 0.64 -22.21 8.94
C LEU A 25 -0.69 -21.86 8.26
N LEU A 26 -0.75 -20.71 7.58
CA LEU A 26 -1.94 -20.27 6.84
C LEU A 26 -2.29 -21.22 5.70
N GLU A 27 -1.30 -21.75 4.98
CA GLU A 27 -1.53 -22.74 3.92
C GLU A 27 -2.22 -24.00 4.46
N ARG A 28 -1.69 -24.58 5.55
CA ARG A 28 -2.29 -25.76 6.19
C ARG A 28 -3.68 -25.46 6.76
N ALA A 29 -3.83 -24.31 7.42
CA ALA A 29 -5.12 -23.88 7.98
C ALA A 29 -6.18 -23.70 6.89
N ARG A 30 -5.83 -23.12 5.73
CA ARG A 30 -6.73 -23.06 4.57
C ARG A 30 -7.09 -24.45 4.06
N GLY A 31 -6.11 -25.36 3.98
CA GLY A 31 -6.36 -26.76 3.61
C GLY A 31 -7.37 -27.49 4.50
N GLU A 32 -7.40 -27.17 5.80
CA GLU A 32 -8.39 -27.72 6.74
C GLU A 32 -9.72 -26.97 6.70
N PHE A 33 -9.72 -25.66 6.95
CA PHE A 33 -10.95 -24.89 7.17
C PHE A 33 -11.74 -24.63 5.88
N TYR A 34 -11.11 -24.64 4.70
CA TYR A 34 -11.84 -24.46 3.44
C TYR A 34 -12.67 -25.68 3.03
N ALA A 35 -12.61 -26.78 3.77
CA ALA A 35 -13.57 -27.89 3.62
C ALA A 35 -15.00 -27.45 3.94
N ASP A 36 -15.18 -26.44 4.80
CA ASP A 36 -16.49 -25.86 5.11
C ASP A 36 -16.84 -24.71 4.14
N PRO A 37 -17.95 -24.79 3.38
CA PRO A 37 -18.38 -23.71 2.48
C PRO A 37 -18.79 -22.43 3.22
N ASN A 38 -19.00 -22.46 4.53
CA ASN A 38 -19.24 -21.28 5.35
C ASN A 38 -17.96 -20.45 5.56
N VAL A 39 -16.78 -21.08 5.53
CA VAL A 39 -15.49 -20.40 5.66
C VAL A 39 -15.16 -19.68 4.35
N ILE A 40 -14.81 -18.40 4.46
CA ILE A 40 -14.54 -17.47 3.35
C ILE A 40 -13.17 -16.81 3.47
N GLY A 41 -12.35 -17.22 4.43
CA GLY A 41 -10.99 -16.70 4.59
C GLY A 41 -10.34 -17.27 5.85
N VAL A 42 -9.01 -17.27 5.86
CA VAL A 42 -8.21 -17.56 7.05
C VAL A 42 -7.03 -16.60 7.09
N GLY A 43 -6.85 -15.95 8.23
CA GLY A 43 -5.79 -14.99 8.50
C GLY A 43 -5.16 -15.19 9.88
N ILE A 44 -4.17 -14.36 10.21
CA ILE A 44 -3.60 -14.25 11.56
C ILE A 44 -3.88 -12.83 12.04
N GLY A 45 -4.36 -12.69 13.27
CA GLY A 45 -4.81 -11.41 13.80
C GLY A 45 -4.93 -11.39 15.31
N GLU A 46 -5.35 -10.25 15.86
CA GLU A 46 -5.67 -10.12 17.28
C GLU A 46 -6.95 -10.91 17.62
N ARG A 47 -6.86 -11.68 18.71
CA ARG A 47 -8.00 -12.42 19.26
C ARG A 47 -9.07 -11.46 19.77
N ARG A 48 -10.35 -11.80 19.61
CA ARG A 48 -11.49 -11.01 20.08
C ARG A 48 -12.20 -11.72 21.22
N VAL A 49 -12.43 -10.99 22.31
CA VAL A 49 -13.23 -11.46 23.45
C VAL A 49 -14.32 -10.43 23.72
N GLY A 50 -15.59 -10.84 23.60
CA GLY A 50 -16.73 -9.92 23.75
C GLY A 50 -16.72 -8.76 22.73
N GLY A 51 -16.22 -9.02 21.51
CA GLY A 51 -16.07 -8.00 20.47
C GLY A 51 -14.87 -7.05 20.64
N GLN A 52 -14.06 -7.22 21.70
CA GLN A 52 -12.89 -6.40 21.95
C GLN A 52 -11.60 -7.15 21.59
N ALA A 53 -10.74 -6.50 20.81
CA ALA A 53 -9.43 -7.03 20.50
C ALA A 53 -8.56 -7.15 21.75
N GLN A 54 -7.79 -8.23 21.82
CA GLN A 54 -6.81 -8.50 22.86
C GLN A 54 -5.42 -8.25 22.26
N ALA A 55 -4.87 -7.06 22.50
CA ALA A 55 -3.63 -6.58 21.87
C ALA A 55 -2.38 -7.44 22.14
N ASP A 56 -2.46 -8.37 23.10
CA ASP A 56 -1.41 -9.31 23.50
C ASP A 56 -1.72 -10.77 23.12
N GLN A 57 -2.85 -11.04 22.46
CA GLN A 57 -3.25 -12.39 22.09
C GLN A 57 -3.47 -12.49 20.58
N VAL A 58 -2.66 -13.33 19.96
CA VAL A 58 -2.78 -13.65 18.53
C VAL A 58 -3.55 -14.93 18.38
N ALA A 59 -4.42 -14.93 17.38
CA ALA A 59 -5.15 -16.09 16.97
C ALA A 59 -5.10 -16.26 15.45
N LEU A 60 -5.23 -17.51 15.03
CA LEU A 60 -5.67 -17.83 13.69
C LEU A 60 -7.14 -17.40 13.58
N ILE A 61 -7.44 -16.47 12.70
CA ILE A 61 -8.79 -15.94 12.49
C ILE A 61 -9.43 -16.70 11.33
N VAL A 62 -10.54 -17.37 11.62
CA VAL A 62 -11.37 -18.05 10.62
C VAL A 62 -12.53 -17.13 10.26
N TYR A 63 -12.55 -16.65 9.01
CA TYR A 63 -13.59 -15.76 8.50
C TYR A 63 -14.74 -16.58 7.93
N VAL A 64 -15.96 -16.30 8.37
CA VAL A 64 -17.17 -17.08 8.01
C VAL A 64 -18.29 -16.18 7.49
N LYS A 65 -19.20 -16.74 6.68
CA LYS A 65 -20.43 -16.02 6.25
C LYS A 65 -21.41 -15.87 7.40
N GLU A 66 -21.60 -16.95 8.15
CA GLU A 66 -22.49 -17.01 9.30
C GLU A 66 -21.72 -17.50 10.54
N LYS A 67 -21.88 -16.76 11.65
CA LYS A 67 -21.33 -17.12 12.96
C LYS A 67 -22.49 -17.40 13.91
N LEU A 68 -22.45 -18.55 14.57
CA LEU A 68 -23.41 -18.96 15.58
C LEU A 68 -22.80 -18.87 16.98
N GLU A 69 -23.65 -18.65 17.98
CA GLU A 69 -23.26 -18.76 19.38
C GLU A 69 -22.93 -20.22 19.75
N GLU A 70 -21.97 -20.45 20.64
CA GLU A 70 -21.53 -21.82 21.01
C GLU A 70 -22.70 -22.69 21.50
N ALA A 71 -23.69 -22.08 22.19
CA ALA A 71 -24.90 -22.75 22.66
C ALA A 71 -25.88 -23.18 21.55
N GLN A 72 -25.71 -22.67 20.33
CA GLN A 72 -26.53 -22.98 19.15
C GLN A 72 -25.88 -24.05 18.26
N LEU A 73 -24.56 -24.22 18.30
CA LEU A 73 -23.83 -25.16 17.44
C LEU A 73 -24.35 -26.60 17.55
N GLY A 74 -24.72 -27.07 18.75
CA GLY A 74 -25.26 -28.42 18.94
C GLY A 74 -26.71 -28.62 18.47
N LYS A 75 -27.37 -27.56 17.96
CA LYS A 75 -28.77 -27.58 17.52
C LYS A 75 -28.94 -27.52 16.00
N GLU A 76 -27.90 -27.12 15.28
CA GLU A 76 -27.89 -26.98 13.83
C GLU A 76 -27.12 -28.15 13.19
N GLU A 77 -27.78 -28.91 12.31
CA GLU A 77 -27.22 -30.15 11.73
C GLU A 77 -25.94 -29.91 10.91
N HIS A 78 -25.74 -28.70 10.41
CA HIS A 78 -24.60 -28.31 9.57
C HIS A 78 -23.61 -27.37 10.27
N ALA A 79 -23.78 -27.12 11.57
CA ALA A 79 -22.84 -26.28 12.31
C ALA A 79 -21.50 -27.00 12.53
N VAL A 80 -20.41 -26.38 12.10
CA VAL A 80 -19.05 -26.86 12.33
C VAL A 80 -18.41 -26.07 13.46
N LEU A 81 -17.94 -26.77 14.49
CA LEU A 81 -17.16 -26.17 15.56
C LEU A 81 -15.73 -25.94 15.05
N VAL A 82 -15.31 -24.68 14.97
CA VAL A 82 -13.90 -24.33 14.79
C VAL A 82 -13.13 -24.74 16.06
N PRO A 83 -12.08 -25.56 15.97
CA PRO A 83 -11.32 -26.03 17.13
C PRO A 83 -10.67 -24.82 17.82
N ARG A 84 -10.65 -24.78 19.16
CA ARG A 84 -10.12 -23.65 19.95
C ARG A 84 -8.63 -23.35 19.72
N GLN A 85 -7.91 -24.32 19.16
CA GLN A 85 -6.53 -24.18 18.73
C GLN A 85 -6.32 -24.95 17.43
N PHE A 86 -5.40 -24.45 16.60
CA PHE A 86 -4.91 -25.11 15.41
C PHE A 86 -3.38 -25.14 15.49
N GLU A 87 -2.77 -26.33 15.47
CA GLU A 87 -1.30 -26.48 15.55
C GLU A 87 -0.61 -25.68 16.69
N GLY A 88 -1.30 -25.53 17.82
CA GLY A 88 -0.80 -24.82 19.01
C GLY A 88 -1.05 -23.31 19.03
N ILE A 89 -1.58 -22.71 17.95
CA ILE A 89 -2.07 -21.33 17.97
C ILE A 89 -3.55 -21.30 18.38
N GLY A 90 -3.96 -20.31 19.17
CA GLY A 90 -5.38 -20.08 19.45
C GLY A 90 -6.16 -19.76 18.17
N THR A 91 -7.44 -20.07 18.14
CA THR A 91 -8.32 -19.69 17.02
C THR A 91 -9.39 -18.67 17.47
N ASP A 92 -9.89 -17.91 16.51
CA ASP A 92 -11.06 -17.05 16.66
C ASP A 92 -11.91 -17.11 15.38
N VAL A 93 -13.19 -16.75 15.48
CA VAL A 93 -14.16 -16.80 14.38
C VAL A 93 -14.78 -15.42 14.18
N VAL A 94 -14.70 -14.92 12.96
CA VAL A 94 -15.19 -13.58 12.60
C VAL A 94 -16.17 -13.68 11.44
N ALA A 95 -17.32 -13.02 11.55
CA ALA A 95 -18.24 -12.82 10.43
C ALA A 95 -18.10 -11.38 9.91
N PRO A 96 -17.27 -11.12 8.89
CA PRO A 96 -16.94 -9.75 8.46
C PRO A 96 -18.08 -9.04 7.74
N PHE A 97 -19.14 -9.76 7.37
CA PHE A 97 -20.38 -9.24 6.77
C PHE A 97 -21.59 -9.45 7.68
N GLY A 98 -21.37 -9.55 9.00
CA GLY A 98 -22.43 -9.70 9.99
C GLY A 98 -23.10 -8.36 10.37
N PRO A 99 -24.09 -8.40 11.29
CA PRO A 99 -24.76 -7.20 11.80
C PRO A 99 -23.82 -6.18 12.48
N ASP A 100 -22.67 -6.63 12.96
CA ASP A 100 -21.67 -5.78 13.65
C ASP A 100 -20.67 -5.13 12.68
N SER A 101 -20.81 -5.35 11.36
CA SER A 101 -19.93 -4.77 10.36
C SER A 101 -20.14 -3.25 10.26
N PRO A 102 -19.06 -2.45 10.16
CA PRO A 102 -19.18 -1.00 10.05
C PRO A 102 -19.93 -0.58 8.78
N THR A 103 -20.91 0.32 8.93
CA THR A 103 -21.68 0.90 7.82
C THR A 103 -21.16 2.26 7.36
N GLU A 104 -20.28 2.89 8.15
CA GLU A 104 -19.65 4.18 7.88
C GLU A 104 -18.13 4.05 7.92
N ALA A 105 -17.43 5.01 7.31
CA ALA A 105 -15.97 5.06 7.37
C ALA A 105 -15.49 5.23 8.82
N LEU A 106 -14.57 4.37 9.22
CA LEU A 106 -13.92 4.41 10.52
C LEU A 106 -12.82 5.48 10.52
N GLY A 107 -12.44 5.94 11.71
CA GLY A 107 -11.20 6.69 11.86
C GLY A 107 -10.01 5.80 11.50
N VAL A 108 -8.93 6.41 11.01
CA VAL A 108 -7.72 5.71 10.53
C VAL A 108 -7.28 4.55 11.44
N SER A 109 -7.15 4.79 12.75
CA SER A 109 -6.68 3.77 13.68
C SER A 109 -7.68 2.61 13.89
N ASP A 110 -8.98 2.89 13.87
CA ASP A 110 -10.02 1.84 13.96
C ASP A 110 -10.16 1.08 12.62
N SER A 111 -9.80 1.76 11.52
CA SER A 111 -9.85 1.26 10.15
C SER A 111 -8.86 0.12 9.92
N HIS A 112 -7.66 0.18 10.49
CA HIS A 112 -6.58 -0.79 10.21
C HIS A 112 -6.98 -2.23 10.51
N ARG A 113 -7.62 -2.50 11.66
CA ARG A 113 -8.11 -3.84 11.99
C ARG A 113 -9.15 -4.35 10.98
N HIS A 114 -10.07 -3.47 10.59
CA HIS A 114 -11.09 -3.82 9.61
C HIS A 114 -10.48 -4.04 8.22
N SER A 115 -9.45 -3.26 7.84
CA SER A 115 -8.67 -3.46 6.62
C SER A 115 -8.04 -4.85 6.58
N VAL A 116 -7.40 -5.27 7.68
CA VAL A 116 -6.79 -6.61 7.79
C VAL A 116 -7.83 -7.72 7.67
N ASP A 117 -9.02 -7.56 8.27
CA ASP A 117 -10.11 -8.51 8.07
C ASP A 117 -10.49 -8.62 6.60
N MET A 118 -10.72 -7.48 5.93
CA MET A 118 -11.12 -7.45 4.52
C MET A 118 -10.04 -8.05 3.60
N MET A 119 -8.75 -7.78 3.86
CA MET A 119 -7.62 -8.35 3.11
C MET A 119 -7.55 -9.89 3.21
N ASN A 120 -7.96 -10.46 4.35
CA ASN A 120 -7.92 -11.91 4.58
C ASN A 120 -9.17 -12.65 4.08
N ILE A 121 -10.17 -11.93 3.55
CA ILE A 121 -11.30 -12.56 2.85
C ILE A 121 -10.82 -13.07 1.50
N ASP A 122 -11.12 -14.33 1.21
CA ASP A 122 -10.83 -14.97 -0.06
C ASP A 122 -11.92 -14.63 -1.08
N GLN A 123 -11.70 -13.53 -1.79
CA GLN A 123 -12.62 -12.97 -2.77
C GLN A 123 -12.84 -13.91 -3.97
N VAL A 124 -11.84 -14.74 -4.31
CA VAL A 124 -11.98 -15.75 -5.37
C VAL A 124 -12.91 -16.86 -4.91
N ARG A 125 -12.71 -17.37 -3.70
CA ARG A 125 -13.59 -18.39 -3.13
C ARG A 125 -15.04 -17.90 -3.04
N LEU A 126 -15.28 -16.67 -2.61
CA LEU A 126 -16.62 -16.08 -2.59
C LEU A 126 -17.24 -16.03 -3.99
N HIS A 127 -16.49 -15.54 -4.98
CA HIS A 127 -16.93 -15.52 -6.37
C HIS A 127 -17.28 -16.91 -6.92
N GLU A 128 -16.44 -17.91 -6.66
CA GLU A 128 -16.69 -19.30 -7.05
C GLU A 128 -17.95 -19.87 -6.39
N GLN A 129 -18.21 -19.54 -5.12
CA GLN A 129 -19.43 -19.95 -4.44
C GLN A 129 -20.68 -19.30 -5.06
N TRP A 130 -20.65 -18.01 -5.38
CA TRP A 130 -21.77 -17.32 -6.01
C TRP A 130 -22.06 -17.83 -7.43
N THR A 131 -21.01 -18.06 -8.22
CA THR A 131 -21.14 -18.62 -9.57
C THR A 131 -21.60 -20.08 -9.55
N ALA A 132 -21.22 -20.88 -8.55
CA ALA A 132 -21.69 -22.26 -8.39
C ALA A 132 -23.21 -22.34 -8.21
N VAL A 133 -23.82 -21.42 -7.46
CA VAL A 133 -25.29 -21.33 -7.31
C VAL A 133 -26.00 -21.00 -8.63
N GLN A 134 -25.28 -20.36 -9.57
CA GLN A 134 -25.75 -19.99 -10.90
C GLN A 134 -25.44 -21.06 -11.98
N GLY A 135 -25.10 -22.29 -11.57
CA GLY A 135 -24.77 -23.37 -12.50
C GLY A 135 -23.32 -23.37 -12.98
N GLY A 136 -22.43 -22.68 -12.28
CA GLY A 136 -20.99 -22.63 -12.56
C GLY A 136 -20.60 -21.70 -13.72
N GLN A 137 -21.49 -20.80 -14.12
CA GLN A 137 -21.22 -19.79 -15.14
C GLN A 137 -21.62 -18.40 -14.64
N GLU A 138 -20.80 -17.40 -14.97
CA GLU A 138 -21.16 -16.00 -14.72
C GLU A 138 -22.35 -15.59 -15.58
N LEU A 139 -23.27 -14.83 -14.99
CA LEU A 139 -24.38 -14.24 -15.72
C LEU A 139 -23.85 -13.28 -16.82
N PRO A 140 -24.51 -13.25 -18.01
CA PRO A 140 -24.18 -12.27 -19.04
C PRO A 140 -24.34 -10.85 -18.50
N PHE A 141 -23.36 -9.99 -18.76
CA PHE A 141 -23.43 -8.58 -18.40
C PHE A 141 -24.39 -7.84 -19.34
N GLN A 142 -25.36 -7.14 -18.78
CA GLN A 142 -26.35 -6.32 -19.48
C GLN A 142 -26.26 -4.83 -19.11
N GLY A 143 -25.31 -4.46 -18.25
CA GLY A 143 -25.06 -3.07 -17.90
C GLY A 143 -24.29 -2.31 -18.98
N SER A 144 -23.89 -1.09 -18.67
CA SER A 144 -22.99 -0.31 -19.54
C SER A 144 -21.66 -0.07 -18.84
N ILE A 145 -20.63 0.22 -19.64
CA ILE A 145 -19.29 0.58 -19.19
C ILE A 145 -18.88 1.82 -19.99
N HIS A 146 -18.57 2.91 -19.28
CA HIS A 146 -18.20 4.18 -19.88
C HIS A 146 -16.89 4.69 -19.32
N ASP A 147 -16.10 5.36 -20.16
CA ASP A 147 -14.92 6.07 -19.66
C ASP A 147 -15.34 7.49 -19.32
N TYR A 148 -14.86 7.97 -18.19
CA TYR A 148 -14.94 9.36 -17.78
C TYR A 148 -13.51 9.88 -17.60
N GLY A 149 -12.96 10.44 -18.68
CA GLY A 149 -11.52 10.68 -18.76
C GLY A 149 -10.74 9.36 -18.72
N ASP A 150 -9.86 9.23 -17.74
CA ASP A 150 -9.09 8.00 -17.46
C ASP A 150 -9.71 7.15 -16.33
N ILE A 151 -10.95 7.42 -15.95
CA ILE A 151 -11.72 6.60 -15.00
C ILE A 151 -12.67 5.72 -15.78
N GLU A 152 -12.68 4.42 -15.51
CA GLU A 152 -13.75 3.56 -16.01
C GLU A 152 -14.92 3.56 -15.02
N VAL A 153 -16.13 3.69 -15.52
CA VAL A 153 -17.35 3.63 -14.73
C VAL A 153 -18.19 2.44 -15.20
N ILE A 154 -18.53 1.54 -14.27
CA ILE A 154 -19.32 0.34 -14.53
C ILE A 154 -20.66 0.48 -13.81
N GLN A 155 -21.76 0.38 -14.56
CA GLN A 155 -23.08 0.32 -13.95
C GLN A 155 -23.44 -1.12 -13.61
N ASP A 156 -23.75 -1.35 -12.34
CA ASP A 156 -24.32 -2.60 -11.85
C ASP A 156 -25.65 -2.89 -12.54
N ASP A 157 -25.73 -4.05 -13.17
CA ASP A 157 -26.91 -4.62 -13.81
C ASP A 157 -27.67 -5.59 -12.90
N GLY A 158 -27.30 -5.63 -11.62
CA GLY A 158 -27.79 -6.58 -10.62
C GLY A 158 -26.91 -7.82 -10.49
N THR A 159 -25.75 -7.87 -11.16
CA THR A 159 -24.81 -9.01 -11.06
C THR A 159 -23.54 -8.69 -10.26
N LEU A 160 -23.24 -7.42 -9.97
CA LEU A 160 -22.05 -7.03 -9.20
C LEU A 160 -22.23 -7.13 -7.68
N VAL A 161 -23.47 -7.06 -7.20
CA VAL A 161 -23.78 -7.10 -5.76
C VAL A 161 -24.40 -8.44 -5.41
N GLN A 162 -23.77 -9.13 -4.47
CA GLN A 162 -24.20 -10.41 -3.93
C GLN A 162 -24.65 -10.25 -2.47
N THR A 163 -25.25 -11.29 -1.89
CA THR A 163 -25.72 -11.26 -0.50
C THR A 163 -24.95 -12.25 0.36
N VAL A 164 -24.43 -11.79 1.50
CA VAL A 164 -23.84 -12.63 2.55
C VAL A 164 -24.57 -12.32 3.86
N ASN A 165 -25.23 -13.32 4.45
CA ASN A 165 -25.99 -13.17 5.69
C ASN A 165 -26.95 -11.94 5.69
N GLY A 166 -27.64 -11.72 4.57
CA GLY A 166 -28.55 -10.59 4.37
C GLY A 166 -27.88 -9.24 4.08
N GLN A 167 -26.55 -9.16 4.13
CA GLN A 167 -25.80 -7.94 3.80
C GLN A 167 -25.34 -7.92 2.33
N PRO A 168 -25.47 -6.79 1.63
CA PRO A 168 -24.99 -6.64 0.26
C PRO A 168 -23.46 -6.50 0.21
N VAL A 169 -22.81 -7.31 -0.62
CA VAL A 169 -21.35 -7.37 -0.79
C VAL A 169 -21.01 -7.23 -2.28
N VAL A 170 -19.97 -6.45 -2.61
CA VAL A 170 -19.50 -6.33 -4.00
C VAL A 170 -18.66 -7.54 -4.38
N ASP A 171 -18.94 -8.13 -5.53
CA ASP A 171 -18.09 -9.12 -6.16
C ASP A 171 -16.98 -8.42 -6.96
N TYR A 172 -15.84 -8.20 -6.31
CA TYR A 172 -14.70 -7.52 -6.94
C TYR A 172 -13.98 -8.36 -8.00
N VAL A 173 -14.08 -9.69 -7.94
CA VAL A 173 -13.58 -10.57 -9.00
C VAL A 173 -14.40 -10.34 -10.27
N ARG A 174 -15.73 -10.28 -10.14
CA ARG A 174 -16.62 -9.90 -11.23
C ARG A 174 -16.37 -8.47 -11.71
N ALA A 175 -16.22 -7.51 -10.80
CA ALA A 175 -15.92 -6.11 -11.15
C ALA A 175 -14.65 -6.00 -12.01
N TYR A 176 -13.58 -6.71 -11.65
CA TYR A 176 -12.36 -6.75 -12.44
C TYR A 176 -12.57 -7.41 -13.81
N LYS A 177 -13.32 -8.52 -13.89
CA LYS A 177 -13.65 -9.15 -15.17
C LYS A 177 -14.45 -8.22 -16.08
N LEU A 178 -15.36 -7.42 -15.53
CA LEU A 178 -16.07 -6.38 -16.29
C LEU A 178 -15.11 -5.28 -16.76
N PHE A 179 -14.18 -4.84 -15.91
CA PHE A 179 -13.14 -3.89 -16.30
C PHE A 179 -12.30 -4.37 -17.48
N ARG A 180 -12.01 -5.68 -17.53
CA ARG A 180 -11.29 -6.34 -18.63
C ARG A 180 -12.06 -6.43 -19.95
N LEU A 181 -13.38 -6.16 -19.98
CA LEU A 181 -14.17 -6.19 -21.21
C LEU A 181 -13.79 -5.05 -22.17
N LYS A 182 -13.36 -3.90 -21.63
CA LYS A 182 -12.99 -2.71 -22.42
C LYS A 182 -11.50 -2.41 -22.39
N ASN A 183 -10.84 -2.74 -21.29
CA ASN A 183 -9.41 -2.49 -21.12
C ASN A 183 -8.58 -3.71 -21.55
N PRO A 184 -7.32 -3.57 -21.96
CA PRO A 184 -6.39 -4.70 -22.23
C PRO A 184 -5.70 -5.22 -20.95
N ASP A 185 -5.15 -6.44 -20.99
CA ASP A 185 -4.52 -7.10 -19.83
C ASP A 185 -3.12 -6.56 -19.59
N ILE A 186 -3.04 -5.33 -19.09
CA ILE A 186 -1.79 -4.58 -18.93
C ILE A 186 -1.67 -3.89 -17.56
N TYR A 187 -2.71 -3.97 -16.72
CA TYR A 187 -2.78 -3.27 -15.44
C TYR A 187 -2.16 -4.12 -14.33
N ASP A 188 -1.19 -3.55 -13.62
CA ASP A 188 -0.60 -4.14 -12.43
C ASP A 188 -1.58 -4.05 -11.25
N PHE A 189 -2.33 -2.95 -11.17
CA PHE A 189 -3.30 -2.69 -10.11
C PHE A 189 -4.61 -2.09 -10.66
N VAL A 190 -5.70 -2.26 -9.92
CA VAL A 190 -6.96 -1.53 -10.13
C VAL A 190 -7.49 -1.04 -8.78
N SER A 191 -7.83 0.25 -8.68
CA SER A 191 -8.57 0.79 -7.53
C SER A 191 -10.06 0.87 -7.85
N PHE A 192 -10.87 0.27 -6.99
CA PHE A 192 -12.32 0.31 -7.05
C PHE A 192 -12.90 1.31 -6.04
N PHE A 193 -13.98 1.95 -6.47
CA PHE A 193 -14.81 2.84 -5.66
C PHE A 193 -16.27 2.45 -5.86
N THR A 194 -17.10 2.63 -4.83
CA THR A 194 -18.54 2.38 -4.91
C THR A 194 -19.32 3.66 -4.74
N ASP A 195 -20.19 4.00 -5.68
CA ASP A 195 -21.13 5.12 -5.59
C ASP A 195 -22.29 4.78 -4.65
N THR A 196 -22.10 5.01 -3.35
CA THR A 196 -23.11 4.72 -2.33
C THR A 196 -24.37 5.57 -2.48
N ALA A 197 -24.28 6.77 -3.07
CA ALA A 197 -25.43 7.63 -3.35
C ALA A 197 -26.35 7.04 -4.42
N SER A 198 -25.82 6.22 -5.34
CA SER A 198 -26.62 5.43 -6.29
C SER A 198 -27.27 4.18 -5.66
N GLY A 199 -26.92 3.83 -4.41
CA GLY A 199 -27.39 2.62 -3.74
C GLY A 199 -26.47 1.40 -3.94
N MET A 200 -25.23 1.61 -4.40
CA MET A 200 -24.18 0.59 -4.23
C MET A 200 -23.89 0.40 -2.73
N PRO A 201 -23.60 -0.82 -2.27
CA PRO A 201 -23.34 -1.06 -0.86
C PRO A 201 -22.04 -0.37 -0.41
N PRO A 202 -21.99 0.22 0.80
CA PRO A 202 -20.72 0.59 1.41
C PRO A 202 -19.90 -0.69 1.64
N GLN A 203 -18.64 -0.72 1.24
CA GLN A 203 -17.79 -1.91 1.36
C GLN A 203 -16.91 -1.84 2.60
N GLY A 204 -17.60 -1.74 3.74
CA GLY A 204 -17.01 -1.67 5.06
C GLY A 204 -16.59 -0.27 5.47
N GLY A 205 -16.07 -0.16 6.69
CA GLY A 205 -15.59 1.09 7.27
C GLY A 205 -14.15 1.44 6.94
N SER A 206 -13.50 0.73 6.01
CA SER A 206 -12.07 0.88 5.72
C SER A 206 -11.78 0.95 4.22
N SER A 207 -10.58 1.44 3.88
CA SER A 207 -9.91 1.07 2.62
C SER A 207 -9.10 -0.21 2.84
N TRP A 208 -8.79 -0.93 1.77
CA TRP A 208 -8.01 -2.17 1.86
C TRP A 208 -7.39 -2.55 0.51
N TYR A 209 -6.28 -3.28 0.56
CA TYR A 209 -5.64 -3.94 -0.56
C TYR A 209 -5.97 -5.44 -0.58
N GLN A 210 -6.37 -5.95 -1.74
CA GLN A 210 -6.50 -7.38 -1.98
C GLN A 210 -5.35 -7.89 -2.86
N PRO A 211 -4.51 -8.80 -2.34
CA PRO A 211 -3.45 -9.41 -3.12
C PRO A 211 -4.05 -10.45 -4.08
N VAL A 212 -3.69 -10.39 -5.36
CA VAL A 212 -4.09 -11.35 -6.39
C VAL A 212 -2.93 -12.23 -6.82
N HIS A 213 -1.72 -11.68 -6.80
CA HIS A 213 -0.51 -12.39 -7.15
C HIS A 213 0.69 -11.78 -6.45
N ASN A 214 1.52 -12.65 -5.88
CA ASN A 214 2.84 -12.28 -5.44
C ASN A 214 3.85 -13.28 -5.99
N ASP A 215 4.82 -12.78 -6.74
CA ASP A 215 6.01 -13.48 -7.22
C ASP A 215 7.29 -12.99 -6.53
N THR A 216 7.17 -12.02 -5.63
CA THR A 216 8.30 -11.43 -4.90
C THR A 216 8.64 -12.27 -3.68
N GLN A 217 9.90 -12.68 -3.57
CA GLN A 217 10.46 -13.37 -2.40
C GLN A 217 11.25 -12.39 -1.52
N GLY A 218 11.49 -12.78 -0.27
CA GLY A 218 12.28 -11.99 0.68
C GLY A 218 11.56 -10.79 1.30
N ILE A 219 10.24 -10.70 1.11
CA ILE A 219 9.38 -9.62 1.65
C ILE A 219 8.43 -10.08 2.76
N GLY A 220 8.63 -11.28 3.31
CA GLY A 220 7.78 -11.81 4.39
C GLY A 220 6.37 -12.23 3.96
N TYR A 221 6.06 -12.15 2.66
CA TYR A 221 4.78 -12.55 2.09
C TYR A 221 4.90 -13.77 1.17
N PRO A 222 3.96 -14.75 1.20
CA PRO A 222 4.06 -15.96 0.39
C PRO A 222 3.97 -15.68 -1.11
N VAL A 223 4.61 -16.54 -1.90
CA VAL A 223 4.45 -16.57 -3.35
C VAL A 223 3.16 -17.32 -3.69
N PHE A 224 2.28 -16.72 -4.48
CA PHE A 224 1.00 -17.33 -4.87
C PHE A 224 0.42 -16.66 -6.13
N SER A 225 -0.62 -17.25 -6.73
CA SER A 225 -1.32 -16.66 -7.87
C SER A 225 -2.79 -17.06 -7.94
N ASN A 226 -3.66 -16.07 -7.78
CA ASN A 226 -5.10 -16.14 -8.04
C ASN A 226 -5.47 -15.59 -9.42
N ARG A 227 -4.49 -15.13 -10.21
CA ARG A 227 -4.66 -14.59 -11.56
C ARG A 227 -5.55 -15.43 -12.49
N PRO A 228 -5.46 -16.78 -12.53
CA PRO A 228 -6.32 -17.60 -13.37
C PRO A 228 -7.82 -17.40 -13.09
N ALA A 229 -8.21 -17.29 -11.82
CA ALA A 229 -9.61 -17.10 -11.43
C ALA A 229 -10.17 -15.73 -11.88
N LEU A 230 -9.29 -14.73 -12.02
CA LEU A 230 -9.63 -13.39 -12.52
C LEU A 230 -9.47 -13.25 -14.04
N GLY A 231 -8.94 -14.26 -14.74
CA GLY A 231 -8.73 -14.21 -16.20
C GLY A 231 -7.66 -13.21 -16.66
N THR A 232 -6.58 -13.06 -15.89
CA THR A 232 -5.48 -12.11 -16.14
C THR A 232 -4.12 -12.80 -16.04
N ASN A 233 -3.09 -12.22 -16.67
CA ASN A 233 -1.69 -12.57 -16.46
C ASN A 233 -0.87 -11.41 -15.88
N LYS A 234 -1.51 -10.27 -15.57
CA LYS A 234 -0.83 -9.03 -15.15
C LYS A 234 -1.20 -8.55 -13.76
N LEU A 235 -2.46 -8.65 -13.35
CA LEU A 235 -2.89 -8.06 -12.08
C LEU A 235 -2.09 -8.61 -10.89
N GLN A 236 -1.51 -7.73 -10.10
CA GLN A 236 -0.80 -8.04 -8.86
C GLN A 236 -1.75 -7.94 -7.66
N GLY A 237 -2.66 -6.98 -7.67
CA GLY A 237 -3.75 -6.86 -6.71
C GLY A 237 -4.73 -5.77 -7.09
N TYR A 238 -5.77 -5.59 -6.30
CA TYR A 238 -6.69 -4.45 -6.44
C TYR A 238 -6.95 -3.82 -5.09
N LEU A 239 -7.34 -2.55 -5.11
CA LEU A 239 -7.63 -1.77 -3.92
C LEU A 239 -9.12 -1.47 -3.90
N PHE A 240 -9.72 -1.42 -2.72
CA PHE A 240 -10.94 -0.67 -2.49
C PHE A 240 -10.61 0.57 -1.68
N LEU A 241 -11.08 1.73 -2.15
CA LEU A 241 -10.84 3.01 -1.48
C LEU A 241 -12.16 3.63 -1.03
N ASN A 242 -12.31 3.71 0.30
CA ASN A 242 -13.50 4.29 0.90
C ASN A 242 -13.52 5.80 0.70
N GLN A 243 -14.66 6.34 0.25
CA GLN A 243 -14.83 7.78 0.01
C GLN A 243 -14.64 8.63 1.28
N GLY A 244 -14.91 8.06 2.46
CA GLY A 244 -14.66 8.72 3.75
C GLY A 244 -13.18 9.03 4.00
N HIS A 245 -12.27 8.34 3.30
CA HIS A 245 -10.82 8.53 3.42
C HIS A 245 -10.23 9.53 2.43
N PHE A 246 -11.04 10.17 1.57
CA PHE A 246 -10.54 11.12 0.58
C PHE A 246 -9.82 12.34 1.19
N ALA A 247 -10.16 12.73 2.43
CA ALA A 247 -9.45 13.79 3.14
C ALA A 247 -8.02 13.39 3.56
N ALA A 248 -7.75 12.09 3.69
CA ALA A 248 -6.45 11.52 4.02
C ALA A 248 -5.85 10.76 2.82
N TRP A 249 -6.14 11.22 1.60
CA TRP A 249 -5.88 10.50 0.36
C TRP A 249 -4.46 9.96 0.24
N ARG A 250 -3.44 10.81 0.44
CA ARG A 250 -2.04 10.39 0.26
C ARG A 250 -1.67 9.28 1.24
N TYR A 251 -2.08 9.42 2.50
CA TYR A 251 -1.76 8.41 3.51
C TYR A 251 -2.40 7.07 3.14
N VAL A 252 -3.72 7.06 2.94
CA VAL A 252 -4.48 5.83 2.71
C VAL A 252 -4.11 5.20 1.36
N MET A 253 -4.04 5.98 0.28
CA MET A 253 -3.69 5.43 -1.03
C MET A 253 -2.28 4.82 -1.05
N LEU A 254 -1.31 5.47 -0.40
CA LEU A 254 0.05 4.91 -0.31
C LEU A 254 0.06 3.67 0.60
N GLN A 255 -0.63 3.68 1.74
CA GLN A 255 -0.70 2.51 2.62
C GLN A 255 -1.26 1.28 1.88
N GLU A 256 -2.41 1.45 1.22
CA GLU A 256 -3.01 0.34 0.47
C GLU A 256 -2.14 -0.11 -0.70
N GLN A 257 -1.48 0.82 -1.39
CA GLN A 257 -0.53 0.44 -2.43
C GLN A 257 0.70 -0.28 -1.86
N GLY A 258 1.16 0.11 -0.67
CA GLY A 258 2.32 -0.43 0.02
C GLY A 258 2.12 -1.86 0.52
N HIS A 259 0.89 -2.28 0.85
CA HIS A 259 0.57 -3.67 1.22
C HIS A 259 0.87 -4.71 0.13
N ARG A 260 1.16 -4.30 -1.11
CA ARG A 260 1.75 -5.21 -2.11
C ARG A 260 3.13 -5.74 -1.68
N TRP A 261 3.88 -5.00 -0.87
CA TRP A 261 5.28 -5.28 -0.56
C TRP A 261 5.64 -5.24 0.92
N GLY A 262 5.10 -4.27 1.66
CA GLY A 262 5.60 -3.87 2.97
C GLY A 262 4.86 -4.47 4.16
N SER A 263 5.52 -4.42 5.31
CA SER A 263 4.95 -4.76 6.63
C SER A 263 4.58 -6.22 6.88
N PHE A 264 5.36 -7.14 6.32
CA PHE A 264 5.26 -8.58 6.59
C PHE A 264 6.57 -9.23 7.06
N VAL A 265 7.68 -8.49 7.09
CA VAL A 265 9.01 -9.07 7.35
C VAL A 265 9.32 -9.19 8.85
N PRO A 266 9.59 -10.40 9.37
CA PRO A 266 10.28 -10.55 10.64
C PRO A 266 11.77 -10.23 10.51
N TYR A 267 12.49 -10.16 11.64
CA TYR A 267 13.93 -9.99 11.69
C TYR A 267 14.61 -11.00 12.63
N ARG A 268 15.94 -11.15 12.53
CA ARG A 268 16.78 -11.90 13.47
C ARG A 268 17.80 -10.99 14.13
N ASP A 269 18.11 -11.25 15.41
CA ASP A 269 19.14 -10.50 16.15
C ASP A 269 20.57 -10.83 15.73
N SER A 270 20.79 -12.01 15.15
CA SER A 270 22.08 -12.42 14.63
C SER A 270 21.90 -13.43 13.51
N GLN A 271 22.90 -13.56 12.64
CA GLN A 271 22.88 -14.45 11.47
C GLN A 271 22.52 -15.90 11.82
N ASN A 272 23.00 -16.40 12.96
CA ASN A 272 22.77 -17.77 13.43
C ASN A 272 21.76 -17.83 14.60
N GLY A 273 21.04 -16.74 14.86
CA GLY A 273 20.02 -16.70 15.91
C GLY A 273 18.87 -17.65 15.60
N PRO A 274 18.42 -18.49 16.56
CA PRO A 274 17.36 -19.46 16.30
C PRO A 274 15.97 -18.81 16.18
N ASN A 275 15.80 -17.59 16.67
CA ASN A 275 14.50 -16.94 16.82
C ASN A 275 14.24 -15.98 15.66
N LEU A 276 13.05 -16.09 15.06
CA LEU A 276 12.46 -15.04 14.24
C LEU A 276 11.66 -14.10 15.16
N THR A 277 11.86 -12.80 15.01
CA THR A 277 11.21 -11.77 15.83
C THR A 277 10.36 -10.87 14.96
N ASP A 278 9.14 -10.56 15.41
CA ASP A 278 8.16 -9.75 14.68
C ASP A 278 7.73 -8.48 15.43
N ASN A 279 8.49 -8.06 16.46
CA ASN A 279 8.21 -6.86 17.27
C ASN A 279 8.03 -5.56 16.45
N MET A 280 8.43 -5.56 15.18
CA MET A 280 8.29 -4.46 14.23
C MET A 280 6.93 -4.45 13.51
N LEU A 281 6.11 -5.49 13.67
CA LEU A 281 4.82 -5.64 13.00
C LEU A 281 3.67 -5.31 13.97
N GLY A 282 2.88 -4.29 13.63
CA GLY A 282 1.61 -3.94 14.25
C GLY A 282 0.48 -4.60 13.50
N GLY A 283 -0.29 -5.48 14.14
CA GLY A 283 -1.54 -5.99 13.57
C GLY A 283 -1.41 -6.76 12.24
N PHE A 284 -0.29 -7.45 12.00
CA PHE A 284 -0.05 -8.42 10.90
C PHE A 284 0.04 -7.90 9.46
N ALA A 285 -0.07 -6.58 9.24
CA ALA A 285 0.17 -5.98 7.92
C ALA A 285 0.65 -4.52 7.99
N HIS A 286 1.01 -4.02 9.18
CA HIS A 286 1.49 -2.65 9.41
C HIS A 286 2.76 -2.68 10.25
N TRP A 287 3.52 -1.59 10.21
CA TRP A 287 4.61 -1.36 11.14
C TRP A 287 4.07 -1.08 12.53
N ALA A 288 4.76 -1.61 13.54
CA ALA A 288 4.40 -1.44 14.94
C ALA A 288 4.67 0.01 15.37
N ALA A 289 3.84 0.53 16.28
CA ALA A 289 4.03 1.86 16.88
C ALA A 289 5.39 2.07 17.54
N GLU A 290 6.11 0.99 17.86
CA GLU A 290 7.46 1.03 18.41
C GLU A 290 8.57 1.12 17.35
N PHE A 291 8.26 0.82 16.09
CA PHE A 291 9.20 0.99 14.99
C PHE A 291 9.24 2.47 14.58
N ASP A 292 10.43 3.05 14.59
CA ASP A 292 10.74 4.33 13.97
C ASP A 292 10.82 4.15 12.45
N ASP A 293 9.66 4.20 11.78
CA ASP A 293 9.51 4.01 10.33
C ASP A 293 9.58 5.34 9.54
N ASP A 294 10.20 6.34 10.16
CA ASP A 294 10.25 7.73 9.72
C ASP A 294 8.85 8.31 9.49
N ARG A 295 8.37 8.26 8.25
CA ARG A 295 7.10 8.86 7.81
C ARG A 295 6.26 7.88 7.02
N SER A 296 6.53 6.59 7.19
CA SER A 296 5.90 5.54 6.40
C SER A 296 4.38 5.67 6.46
N PRO A 297 3.68 5.47 5.33
CA PRO A 297 2.25 5.25 5.35
C PRO A 297 1.90 3.85 5.87
N MET A 298 2.89 2.97 6.09
CA MET A 298 2.69 1.59 6.51
C MET A 298 2.56 1.44 8.03
N ASP A 299 2.51 2.54 8.78
CA ASP A 299 2.41 2.61 10.24
C ASP A 299 1.00 2.29 10.77
N TYR A 300 0.93 1.92 12.06
CA TYR A 300 -0.35 1.76 12.77
C TYR A 300 -0.81 3.06 13.47
N ASP A 301 0.10 4.00 13.73
CA ASP A 301 -0.12 5.03 14.75
C ASP A 301 -0.03 6.47 14.27
N ILE A 302 0.05 6.74 12.97
CA ILE A 302 0.10 8.08 12.38
C ILE A 302 1.21 9.02 12.93
N PHE A 303 2.22 8.50 13.62
CA PHE A 303 3.25 9.29 14.30
C PHE A 303 4.66 9.00 13.80
N ASP A 304 5.53 10.00 13.90
CA ASP A 304 6.98 9.89 13.69
C ASP A 304 7.71 9.97 15.05
N TRP A 305 8.77 9.19 15.22
CA TRP A 305 9.63 9.20 16.40
C TRP A 305 10.92 9.99 16.15
N VAL A 306 10.98 11.22 16.67
CA VAL A 306 12.17 12.07 16.55
C VAL A 306 13.08 11.91 17.77
N ASP A 307 14.27 11.32 17.61
CA ASP A 307 15.29 11.25 18.66
C ASP A 307 15.79 12.66 19.04
N ILE A 308 15.61 13.07 20.29
CA ILE A 308 16.06 14.37 20.82
C ILE A 308 17.28 14.24 21.76
N GLY A 309 17.88 13.05 21.82
CA GLY A 309 19.07 12.76 22.62
C GLY A 309 18.75 12.35 24.07
N GLY A 310 19.75 11.79 24.75
CA GLY A 310 19.64 11.38 26.15
C GLY A 310 18.65 10.23 26.41
N GLY A 311 18.32 9.44 25.39
CA GLY A 311 17.30 8.39 25.48
C GLY A 311 15.86 8.91 25.46
N GLN A 312 15.66 10.15 24.98
CA GLN A 312 14.35 10.77 24.83
C GLN A 312 13.99 10.96 23.36
N PHE A 313 12.69 10.87 23.08
CA PHE A 313 12.09 10.93 21.75
C PHE A 313 10.87 11.84 21.77
N GLN A 314 10.66 12.59 20.70
CA GLN A 314 9.41 13.30 20.45
C GLN A 314 8.52 12.47 19.53
N ARG A 315 7.25 12.31 19.91
CA ARG A 315 6.23 11.72 19.05
C ARG A 315 5.52 12.83 18.27
N VAL A 316 5.75 12.90 16.97
CA VAL A 316 5.23 13.96 16.08
C VAL A 316 4.07 13.43 15.26
N SER A 317 2.93 14.12 15.27
CA SER A 317 1.80 13.74 14.42
C SER A 317 2.07 14.16 12.99
N LEU A 318 1.93 13.21 12.06
CA LEU A 318 2.10 13.47 10.63
C LEU A 318 0.75 13.64 9.94
N ALA A 319 0.62 14.73 9.19
CA ALA A 319 -0.49 14.94 8.29
C ALA A 319 -0.38 14.02 7.06
N SER A 320 -1.51 13.81 6.38
CA SER A 320 -1.56 12.89 5.23
C SER A 320 -0.60 13.25 4.11
N ASP A 321 -0.35 14.54 3.87
CA ASP A 321 0.54 15.05 2.82
C ASP A 321 2.03 14.88 3.14
N GLN A 322 2.38 14.54 4.38
CA GLN A 322 3.76 14.37 4.84
C GLN A 322 4.27 12.92 4.73
N ARG A 323 3.43 11.99 4.26
CA ARG A 323 3.74 10.56 4.22
C ARG A 323 4.69 10.19 3.10
N GLU A 324 5.71 9.42 3.42
CA GLU A 324 6.77 8.97 2.51
C GLU A 324 7.21 7.57 2.92
N TYR A 325 7.54 6.71 1.97
CA TYR A 325 8.00 5.36 2.30
C TYR A 325 9.39 5.42 2.96
N SER A 326 9.56 4.63 4.02
CA SER A 326 10.86 4.46 4.69
C SER A 326 11.86 3.76 3.78
N GLU A 327 13.13 3.74 4.17
CA GLU A 327 14.15 3.04 3.39
C GLU A 327 13.95 1.52 3.36
N LEU A 328 13.40 0.94 4.44
CA LEU A 328 13.00 -0.45 4.48
C LEU A 328 11.85 -0.72 3.49
N ASP A 329 10.82 0.13 3.49
CA ASP A 329 9.71 0.01 2.55
C ASP A 329 10.22 0.02 1.10
N LEU A 330 11.10 0.96 0.76
CA LEU A 330 11.65 1.09 -0.58
C LEU A 330 12.54 -0.10 -0.98
N TYR A 331 13.26 -0.71 -0.05
CA TYR A 331 13.93 -1.99 -0.30
C TYR A 331 12.91 -3.10 -0.60
N LEU A 332 11.86 -3.24 0.22
CA LEU A 332 10.80 -4.25 0.03
C LEU A 332 10.00 -4.04 -1.26
N MET A 333 9.81 -2.80 -1.68
CA MET A 333 9.22 -2.46 -2.99
C MET A 333 10.17 -2.74 -4.16
N GLY A 334 11.46 -2.99 -3.88
CA GLY A 334 12.49 -3.19 -4.89
C GLY A 334 12.94 -1.91 -5.55
N ALA A 335 12.69 -0.76 -4.94
CA ALA A 335 13.16 0.55 -5.38
C ALA A 335 14.66 0.71 -5.10
N MET A 336 15.13 0.24 -3.95
CA MET A 336 16.52 0.36 -3.46
C MET A 336 17.17 -0.99 -3.16
N GLY A 337 18.50 -1.05 -3.32
CA GLY A 337 19.33 -2.18 -2.91
C GLY A 337 19.61 -2.19 -1.39
N PRO A 338 20.07 -3.32 -0.84
CA PRO A 338 20.31 -3.43 0.61
C PRO A 338 21.39 -2.47 1.10
N ASP A 339 22.42 -2.18 0.30
CA ASP A 339 23.51 -1.26 0.66
C ASP A 339 23.08 0.22 0.76
N GLU A 340 21.87 0.54 0.29
CA GLU A 340 21.27 1.88 0.34
C GLU A 340 20.37 2.07 1.57
N VAL A 341 20.04 0.99 2.29
CA VAL A 341 19.16 1.04 3.46
C VAL A 341 19.97 1.44 4.69
N GLY A 342 19.60 2.57 5.29
CA GLY A 342 20.15 3.05 6.55
C GLY A 342 19.75 2.21 7.76
N ASP A 343 20.21 2.68 8.92
CA ASP A 343 19.86 2.05 10.18
C ASP A 343 18.41 2.36 10.56
N MET A 344 17.77 1.38 11.18
CA MET A 344 16.40 1.49 11.70
C MET A 344 16.41 1.41 13.22
N ASN A 345 15.42 2.04 13.86
CA ASN A 345 15.30 2.02 15.31
C ASN A 345 14.02 1.33 15.75
N LEU A 346 14.14 0.39 16.68
CA LEU A 346 13.02 -0.19 17.41
C LEU A 346 13.06 0.31 18.86
N LEU A 347 11.99 0.96 19.30
CA LEU A 347 11.86 1.50 20.64
C LEU A 347 11.26 0.47 21.60
N SER A 348 11.62 0.55 22.88
CA SER A 348 11.05 -0.29 23.94
C SER A 348 11.06 0.44 25.27
N ASN A 349 10.28 -0.04 26.25
CA ASN A 349 10.11 0.61 27.55
C ASN A 349 9.69 2.10 27.42
N ILE A 350 8.84 2.40 26.43
CA ILE A 350 8.38 3.74 26.11
C ILE A 350 7.57 4.30 27.28
N THR A 351 8.02 5.41 27.85
CA THR A 351 7.40 6.08 28.99
C THR A 351 7.18 7.55 28.66
N ASN A 352 5.95 8.06 28.81
CA ASN A 352 5.69 9.48 28.62
C ASN A 352 6.35 10.29 29.74
N VAL A 353 7.22 11.24 29.38
CA VAL A 353 7.90 12.13 30.32
C VAL A 353 7.07 13.40 30.49
N SER A 354 6.71 14.05 29.38
CA SER A 354 5.86 15.24 29.37
C SER A 354 5.40 15.58 27.95
N GLY A 355 4.11 15.88 27.78
CA GLY A 355 3.57 16.26 26.47
C GLY A 355 3.85 15.17 25.42
N ASN A 356 4.47 15.55 24.30
CA ASN A 356 4.86 14.62 23.24
C ASN A 356 6.28 14.04 23.43
N THR A 357 6.92 14.26 24.58
CA THR A 357 8.26 13.73 24.88
C THR A 357 8.16 12.44 25.69
N PHE A 358 8.87 11.42 25.24
CA PHE A 358 8.91 10.08 25.81
C PHE A 358 10.37 9.68 26.06
N SER A 359 10.61 8.85 27.07
CA SER A 359 11.87 8.13 27.24
C SER A 359 11.71 6.70 26.74
N ALA A 360 12.70 6.17 26.05
CA ALA A 360 12.68 4.79 25.56
C ALA A 360 14.09 4.21 25.46
N ASN A 361 14.18 2.88 25.50
CA ASN A 361 15.36 2.16 25.08
C ASN A 361 15.33 2.03 23.55
N LYS A 362 16.48 2.27 22.91
CA LYS A 362 16.63 2.18 21.45
C LYS A 362 17.42 0.94 21.06
N LYS A 363 16.83 0.10 20.21
CA LYS A 363 17.52 -1.01 19.54
C LYS A 363 17.76 -0.62 18.09
N ARG A 364 19.02 -0.63 17.68
CA ARG A 364 19.42 -0.41 16.28
C ARG A 364 19.28 -1.71 15.50
N LEU A 365 18.64 -1.64 14.35
CA LEU A 365 18.51 -2.71 13.36
C LEU A 365 19.15 -2.25 12.06
N GLU A 366 19.76 -3.18 11.34
CA GLU A 366 20.34 -2.99 10.02
C GLU A 366 19.64 -3.91 9.03
N ILE A 367 19.82 -3.69 7.72
CA ILE A 367 19.20 -4.52 6.69
C ILE A 367 19.54 -6.01 6.83
N ASP A 368 20.74 -6.32 7.31
CA ASP A 368 21.20 -7.68 7.57
C ASP A 368 20.28 -8.46 8.53
N ASN A 369 19.69 -7.80 9.53
CA ASN A 369 18.73 -8.42 10.45
C ASN A 369 17.53 -9.03 9.70
N PHE A 370 17.10 -8.39 8.61
CA PHE A 370 16.00 -8.85 7.77
C PHE A 370 16.47 -9.87 6.74
N LEU A 371 17.67 -9.71 6.17
CA LEU A 371 18.25 -10.68 5.25
C LEU A 371 18.48 -12.04 5.91
N TRP A 372 18.92 -12.05 7.18
CA TRP A 372 19.08 -13.30 7.93
C TRP A 372 17.76 -14.02 8.19
N ALA A 373 16.65 -13.29 8.26
CA ALA A 373 15.32 -13.84 8.51
C ALA A 373 14.62 -14.29 7.21
N ASN A 374 14.72 -13.49 6.15
CA ASN A 374 13.87 -13.60 4.96
C ASN A 374 14.64 -13.98 3.69
N GLY A 375 15.97 -13.95 3.73
CA GLY A 375 16.82 -13.97 2.55
C GLY A 375 16.80 -12.64 1.79
N SER A 376 17.55 -12.57 0.70
CA SER A 376 17.55 -11.41 -0.20
C SER A 376 16.23 -11.31 -0.96
N ARG A 377 15.80 -10.07 -1.22
CA ARG A 377 14.64 -9.81 -2.07
C ARG A 377 14.89 -10.30 -3.50
N VAL A 378 13.91 -11.03 -4.06
CA VAL A 378 13.92 -11.48 -5.46
C VAL A 378 12.59 -11.11 -6.12
N PRO A 379 12.58 -10.39 -7.26
CA PRO A 379 13.73 -9.79 -7.96
C PRO A 379 14.52 -8.82 -7.06
N ASN A 380 15.76 -8.49 -7.39
CA ASN A 380 16.49 -7.45 -6.65
C ASN A 380 16.15 -6.05 -7.21
N ALA A 381 16.69 -4.99 -6.61
CA ALA A 381 16.39 -3.63 -7.03
C ALA A 381 16.76 -3.33 -8.50
N GLY A 382 17.80 -3.94 -9.05
CA GLY A 382 18.24 -3.74 -10.44
C GLY A 382 17.33 -4.38 -11.48
N THR A 383 16.57 -5.42 -11.11
CA THR A 383 15.68 -6.15 -12.03
C THR A 383 14.20 -5.98 -11.72
N SER A 384 13.86 -5.22 -10.68
CA SER A 384 12.46 -4.99 -10.30
C SER A 384 11.80 -3.98 -11.22
N PRO A 385 10.49 -4.14 -11.51
CA PRO A 385 9.72 -3.10 -12.17
C PRO A 385 9.81 -1.77 -11.42
N LYS A 386 9.97 -0.67 -12.18
CA LYS A 386 10.04 0.70 -11.64
C LYS A 386 8.85 1.56 -12.03
N GLN A 387 8.06 1.08 -12.99
CA GLN A 387 6.85 1.74 -13.48
C GLN A 387 5.72 0.73 -13.46
N PHE A 388 4.60 1.12 -12.87
CA PHE A 388 3.39 0.29 -12.74
C PHE A 388 2.22 0.92 -13.49
N LYS A 389 1.31 0.09 -14.02
CA LYS A 389 0.04 0.54 -14.60
C LYS A 389 -1.10 0.35 -13.60
N HIS A 390 -1.88 1.40 -13.35
CA HIS A 390 -2.93 1.40 -12.33
C HIS A 390 -4.28 1.90 -12.87
N GLY A 391 -5.30 1.05 -12.92
CA GLY A 391 -6.63 1.43 -13.38
C GLY A 391 -7.51 1.99 -12.26
N PHE A 392 -8.34 2.99 -12.53
CA PHE A 392 -9.32 3.50 -11.57
C PHE A 392 -10.73 3.19 -12.07
N CYS A 393 -11.54 2.55 -11.23
CA CYS A 393 -12.85 2.04 -11.60
C CYS A 393 -13.92 2.44 -10.58
N LEU A 394 -14.96 3.15 -11.02
CA LEU A 394 -16.13 3.50 -10.22
C LEU A 394 -17.29 2.55 -10.54
N LEU A 395 -17.82 1.89 -9.51
CA LEU A 395 -19.01 1.06 -9.59
C LEU A 395 -20.22 1.88 -9.15
N THR A 396 -21.28 1.93 -9.97
CA THR A 396 -22.50 2.72 -9.70
C THR A 396 -23.76 1.97 -10.11
N LYS A 397 -24.92 2.37 -9.60
CA LYS A 397 -26.23 1.98 -10.15
C LYS A 397 -26.83 3.03 -11.08
N ASP A 398 -26.26 4.24 -11.13
CA ASP A 398 -26.79 5.38 -11.88
C ASP A 398 -25.69 6.21 -12.55
N PHE A 399 -25.42 5.91 -13.82
CA PHE A 399 -24.45 6.67 -14.63
C PHE A 399 -24.73 8.16 -14.72
N ALA A 400 -26.01 8.56 -14.76
CA ALA A 400 -26.34 9.96 -14.95
C ALA A 400 -25.89 10.80 -13.75
N ARG A 401 -25.75 10.18 -12.58
CA ARG A 401 -25.38 10.83 -11.32
C ARG A 401 -23.96 10.58 -10.86
N SER A 402 -23.24 9.65 -11.49
CA SER A 402 -21.87 9.30 -11.08
C SER A 402 -20.79 10.31 -11.49
N HIS A 403 -21.15 11.34 -12.27
CA HIS A 403 -20.21 12.31 -12.87
C HIS A 403 -19.37 13.05 -11.83
N ASP A 404 -20.00 13.67 -10.83
CA ASP A 404 -19.30 14.46 -9.80
C ASP A 404 -18.32 13.59 -8.98
N LEU A 405 -18.71 12.35 -8.68
CA LEU A 405 -17.85 11.41 -7.98
C LEU A 405 -16.70 10.94 -8.89
N ALA A 406 -16.96 10.65 -10.16
CA ALA A 406 -15.93 10.30 -11.13
C ALA A 406 -14.92 11.45 -11.32
N ASP A 407 -15.38 12.70 -11.42
CA ASP A 407 -14.54 13.90 -11.48
C ASP A 407 -13.64 14.03 -10.24
N ARG A 408 -14.20 13.79 -9.04
CA ARG A 408 -13.43 13.81 -7.79
C ARG A 408 -12.39 12.70 -7.76
N ILE A 409 -12.74 11.50 -8.19
CA ILE A 409 -11.81 10.37 -8.28
C ILE A 409 -10.71 10.66 -9.30
N ASP A 410 -11.01 11.29 -10.44
CA ASP A 410 -10.01 11.66 -11.43
C ASP A 410 -8.98 12.68 -10.91
N GLN A 411 -9.41 13.63 -10.07
CA GLN A 411 -8.49 14.56 -9.39
C GLN A 411 -7.55 13.81 -8.45
N LEU A 412 -8.08 12.88 -7.66
CA LEU A 412 -7.31 12.06 -6.72
C LEU A 412 -6.37 11.09 -7.44
N ARG A 413 -6.82 10.51 -8.55
CA ARG A 413 -6.01 9.67 -9.46
C ARG A 413 -4.77 10.43 -9.96
N ARG A 414 -4.95 11.63 -10.52
CA ARG A 414 -3.82 12.45 -10.98
C ARG A 414 -2.88 12.82 -9.84
N ARG A 415 -3.43 13.14 -8.67
CA ARG A 415 -2.63 13.39 -7.48
C ARG A 415 -1.81 12.18 -7.06
N PHE A 416 -2.34 10.96 -7.21
CA PHE A 416 -1.64 9.73 -6.85
C PHE A 416 -0.35 9.51 -7.67
N GLU A 417 -0.32 9.87 -8.96
CA GLU A 417 0.93 9.78 -9.76
C GLU A 417 2.06 10.61 -9.15
N THR A 418 1.76 11.86 -8.80
CA THR A 418 2.70 12.76 -8.12
C THR A 418 3.03 12.28 -6.71
N ASP A 419 2.00 11.87 -5.95
CA ASP A 419 2.16 11.45 -4.57
C ASP A 419 3.05 10.22 -4.45
N PHE A 420 2.79 9.20 -5.27
CA PHE A 420 3.54 7.95 -5.28
C PHE A 420 4.99 8.16 -5.69
N ARG A 421 5.22 8.99 -6.71
CA ARG A 421 6.58 9.33 -7.14
C ARG A 421 7.34 10.08 -6.05
N ALA A 422 6.72 11.07 -5.41
CA ALA A 422 7.34 11.81 -4.32
C ALA A 422 7.61 10.90 -3.10
N ALA A 423 6.62 10.12 -2.67
CA ALA A 423 6.74 9.21 -1.54
C ALA A 423 7.80 8.12 -1.74
N THR A 424 8.14 7.81 -2.99
CA THR A 424 9.18 6.84 -3.35
C THR A 424 10.52 7.47 -3.69
N LYS A 425 10.74 8.73 -3.32
CA LYS A 425 11.98 9.49 -3.61
C LYS A 425 12.31 9.53 -5.12
N GLY A 426 11.28 9.47 -5.96
CA GLY A 426 11.41 9.43 -7.42
C GLY A 426 11.97 8.12 -7.99
N LEU A 427 12.03 7.05 -7.20
CA LEU A 427 12.56 5.75 -7.63
C LEU A 427 11.52 4.87 -8.32
N LEU A 428 10.24 5.07 -8.02
CA LEU A 428 9.13 4.37 -8.64
C LEU A 428 8.14 5.36 -9.25
N SER A 429 7.35 4.89 -10.21
CA SER A 429 6.27 5.65 -10.82
C SER A 429 5.06 4.77 -11.09
N VAL A 430 3.92 5.43 -11.22
CA VAL A 430 2.66 4.81 -11.62
C VAL A 430 2.06 5.61 -12.77
N ASP A 431 1.54 4.92 -13.77
CA ASP A 431 0.74 5.49 -14.84
C ASP A 431 -0.71 5.07 -14.61
N THR A 432 -1.56 6.05 -14.35
CA THR A 432 -2.96 5.82 -13.98
C THR A 432 -3.94 6.00 -15.14
N THR A 433 -3.44 6.16 -16.36
CA THR A 433 -4.27 6.51 -17.52
C THR A 433 -4.90 5.29 -18.18
N ILE A 434 -6.01 5.45 -18.90
CA ILE A 434 -6.57 4.32 -19.66
C ILE A 434 -5.72 4.03 -20.91
N GLY A 435 -5.54 2.75 -21.23
CA GLY A 435 -4.77 2.32 -22.40
C GLY A 435 -3.30 1.99 -22.09
N PRO A 436 -2.44 1.84 -23.12
CA PRO A 436 -1.07 1.36 -22.95
C PRO A 436 -0.26 2.22 -21.97
N LEU A 437 0.78 1.63 -21.37
CA LEU A 437 1.74 2.35 -20.54
C LEU A 437 2.33 3.53 -21.33
N ARG A 438 2.24 4.73 -20.75
CA ARG A 438 2.91 5.91 -21.28
C ARG A 438 4.42 5.70 -21.14
N ARG A 439 5.13 5.67 -22.27
CA ARG A 439 6.59 5.74 -22.30
C ARG A 439 7.04 7.19 -22.18
N GLU A 440 8.18 7.41 -21.54
CA GLU A 440 8.85 8.72 -21.60
C GLU A 440 9.22 9.01 -23.07
N ALA A 441 8.78 10.17 -23.57
CA ALA A 441 9.10 10.63 -24.90
C ALA A 441 10.57 11.08 -24.96
N GLN A 442 11.29 10.71 -26.02
CA GLN A 442 12.66 11.16 -26.20
C GLN A 442 12.71 12.67 -26.55
N PRO A 443 13.77 13.41 -26.18
CA PRO A 443 13.88 14.84 -26.50
C PRO A 443 13.66 15.20 -27.99
N GLY A 444 14.04 14.30 -28.90
CA GLY A 444 13.78 14.45 -30.33
C GLY A 444 12.30 14.32 -30.72
N GLU A 445 11.57 13.42 -30.07
CA GLU A 445 10.12 13.22 -30.28
C GLU A 445 9.32 14.41 -29.73
N ILE A 446 9.79 15.06 -28.66
CA ILE A 446 9.22 16.29 -28.10
C ILE A 446 9.30 17.44 -29.12
N THR A 447 10.41 17.55 -29.86
CA THR A 447 10.59 18.58 -30.90
C THR A 447 9.65 18.37 -32.09
N GLU A 448 9.38 17.11 -32.45
CA GLU A 448 8.45 16.75 -33.52
C GLU A 448 6.98 16.95 -33.12
N LEU A 449 6.62 16.63 -31.87
CA LEU A 449 5.28 16.85 -31.29
C LEU A 449 4.95 18.35 -31.12
N THR A 450 5.94 19.17 -30.79
CA THR A 450 5.76 20.63 -30.61
C THR A 450 5.87 21.42 -31.92
N GLY A 451 6.55 20.89 -32.94
CA GLY A 451 6.69 21.51 -34.27
C GLY A 451 5.51 21.27 -35.22
N GLY A 452 4.69 20.24 -34.98
CA GLY A 452 3.63 19.81 -35.89
C GLY A 452 2.23 20.38 -35.66
N GLY A 453 2.01 21.16 -34.60
CA GLY A 453 0.69 21.70 -34.26
C GLY A 453 -0.35 20.59 -34.05
N TYR A 454 -0.40 20.04 -32.84
CA TYR A 454 -1.46 19.16 -32.31
C TYR A 454 -1.90 18.01 -33.22
N THR A 455 -1.36 16.80 -33.00
CA THR A 455 -2.03 15.58 -33.48
C THR A 455 -2.97 15.06 -32.40
N SER A 456 -4.24 14.92 -32.76
CA SER A 456 -5.29 14.36 -31.92
C SER A 456 -5.08 12.86 -31.72
N LEU A 457 -4.35 12.49 -30.67
CA LEU A 457 -4.52 11.22 -29.99
C LEU A 457 -5.29 11.49 -28.71
N HIS A 458 -6.60 11.23 -28.79
CA HIS A 458 -7.61 11.30 -27.72
C HIS A 458 -8.02 12.73 -27.33
N ARG A 459 -9.25 12.86 -26.82
CA ARG A 459 -9.98 14.12 -26.60
C ARG A 459 -9.43 14.94 -25.40
N HIS A 460 -8.11 14.97 -25.24
CA HIS A 460 -7.36 15.79 -24.30
C HIS A 460 -6.33 16.58 -25.12
N GLN A 461 -6.28 17.90 -24.96
CA GLN A 461 -5.16 18.67 -25.49
C GLN A 461 -3.94 18.22 -24.71
N VAL A 462 -3.05 17.44 -25.33
CA VAL A 462 -1.70 17.25 -24.78
C VAL A 462 -1.06 18.62 -24.76
N THR A 463 -1.05 19.20 -23.58
CA THR A 463 -0.38 20.46 -23.31
C THR A 463 1.04 20.16 -22.87
N PRO A 464 1.95 21.16 -22.90
CA PRO A 464 3.22 21.03 -22.22
C PRO A 464 3.08 20.65 -20.74
N TYR A 465 1.89 20.74 -20.14
CA TYR A 465 1.57 20.33 -18.77
C TYR A 465 1.32 18.83 -18.59
N ASP A 466 1.24 18.01 -19.65
CA ASP A 466 0.94 16.56 -19.54
C ASP A 466 2.19 15.66 -19.59
N LEU A 467 3.38 16.26 -19.63
CA LEU A 467 4.66 15.57 -19.72
C LEU A 467 5.41 15.65 -18.38
N ASN A 468 5.62 14.49 -17.74
CA ASN A 468 6.63 14.36 -16.69
C ASN A 468 8.00 14.51 -17.36
N VAL A 469 8.65 15.65 -17.17
CA VAL A 469 10.02 15.88 -17.67
C VAL A 469 10.99 15.56 -16.55
N THR A 470 11.78 14.50 -16.75
CA THR A 470 12.88 14.13 -15.88
C THR A 470 14.18 14.19 -16.66
N GLY A 471 15.29 14.44 -15.99
CA GLY A 471 16.59 14.45 -16.66
C GLY A 471 17.74 14.71 -15.72
N VAL A 472 18.96 14.44 -16.20
CA VAL A 472 20.19 14.79 -15.50
C VAL A 472 20.64 16.16 -15.97
N GLN A 473 20.76 17.10 -15.02
CA GLN A 473 21.27 18.44 -15.31
C GLN A 473 22.79 18.51 -15.15
N TYR A 474 23.35 17.83 -14.14
CA TYR A 474 24.79 17.85 -13.86
C TYR A 474 25.32 16.46 -13.52
N ASN A 475 26.59 16.25 -13.85
CA ASN A 475 27.41 15.15 -13.36
C ASN A 475 28.57 15.73 -12.57
N GLY A 476 28.96 15.11 -11.47
CA GLY A 476 30.07 15.59 -10.65
C GLY A 476 30.72 14.49 -9.81
N SER A 477 31.74 14.87 -9.06
CA SER A 477 32.41 14.02 -8.09
C SER A 477 32.89 14.86 -6.91
N LEU A 478 32.70 14.34 -5.70
CA LEU A 478 33.04 15.03 -4.45
C LEU A 478 33.90 14.13 -3.56
N GLN A 479 34.97 14.70 -3.00
CA GLN A 479 35.73 14.06 -1.92
C GLN A 479 34.88 13.97 -0.64
N PRO A 480 35.23 13.09 0.33
CA PRO A 480 34.52 13.00 1.61
C PRO A 480 34.37 14.37 2.28
N GLY A 481 33.15 14.72 2.68
CA GLY A 481 32.83 15.98 3.34
C GLY A 481 32.79 17.22 2.43
N GLN A 482 33.15 17.09 1.15
CA GLN A 482 33.14 18.20 0.19
C GLN A 482 31.72 18.56 -0.24
N SER A 483 31.49 19.86 -0.46
CA SER A 483 30.26 20.39 -1.07
C SER A 483 30.56 21.07 -2.41
N GLN A 484 29.59 21.06 -3.30
CA GLN A 484 29.58 21.78 -4.56
C GLN A 484 28.29 22.58 -4.67
N TYR A 485 28.44 23.86 -5.01
CA TYR A 485 27.32 24.79 -5.21
C TYR A 485 27.09 24.99 -6.70
N LEU A 486 25.88 24.72 -7.16
CA LEU A 486 25.45 24.71 -8.55
C LEU A 486 24.26 25.65 -8.73
N PHE A 487 24.01 26.09 -9.97
CA PHE A 487 22.76 26.76 -10.28
C PHE A 487 22.32 26.48 -11.72
N THR A 488 21.02 26.50 -11.92
CA THR A 488 20.39 26.48 -13.25
C THR A 488 19.27 27.50 -13.29
N TYR A 489 19.03 28.13 -14.44
CA TYR A 489 18.15 29.29 -14.56
C TYR A 489 17.28 29.20 -15.81
N GLY A 490 16.27 30.07 -15.88
CA GLY A 490 15.34 30.14 -17.00
C GLY A 490 14.16 29.17 -16.90
N TRP A 491 13.87 28.68 -15.70
CA TRP A 491 12.76 27.77 -15.45
C TRP A 491 11.45 28.53 -15.35
N SER A 492 10.39 27.98 -15.95
CA SER A 492 9.07 28.58 -15.87
C SER A 492 8.60 28.65 -14.40
N PRO A 493 8.02 29.78 -13.94
CA PRO A 493 7.47 29.87 -12.59
C PRO A 493 6.22 28.99 -12.38
N TYR A 494 5.70 28.41 -13.47
CA TYR A 494 4.56 27.50 -13.45
C TYR A 494 5.00 26.02 -13.33
N TRP A 495 6.29 25.75 -13.17
CA TRP A 495 6.84 24.41 -13.01
C TRP A 495 7.43 24.27 -11.61
N HIS A 496 6.98 23.27 -10.85
CA HIS A 496 7.65 22.91 -9.61
C HIS A 496 8.77 21.92 -9.95
N MET A 497 10.02 22.37 -9.97
CA MET A 497 11.15 21.47 -10.17
C MET A 497 11.63 20.91 -8.83
N ASP A 498 11.58 19.59 -8.69
CA ASP A 498 12.23 18.86 -7.62
C ASP A 498 13.60 18.36 -8.09
N TRP A 499 14.58 18.39 -7.19
CA TRP A 499 15.99 18.17 -7.48
C TRP A 499 16.57 17.14 -6.52
N THR A 500 17.24 16.14 -7.07
CA THR A 500 17.83 15.07 -6.25
C THR A 500 19.22 14.71 -6.76
N ALA A 501 20.21 14.73 -5.88
CA ALA A 501 21.53 14.18 -6.18
C ALA A 501 21.55 12.66 -5.95
N ARG A 502 21.97 11.89 -6.95
CA ARG A 502 22.11 10.43 -6.88
C ARG A 502 23.59 10.04 -6.91
N PRO A 503 24.10 9.25 -5.95
CA PRO A 503 25.46 8.76 -6.02
C PRO A 503 25.61 7.74 -7.16
N THR A 504 26.70 7.83 -7.92
CA THR A 504 27.03 6.87 -8.99
C THR A 504 28.23 5.98 -8.63
N THR A 505 28.83 6.22 -7.46
CA THR A 505 29.91 5.39 -6.90
C THR A 505 29.35 4.45 -5.85
N ALA A 506 29.67 3.16 -5.94
CA ALA A 506 29.26 2.16 -4.96
C ALA A 506 29.75 2.53 -3.55
N GLY A 507 28.84 2.50 -2.56
CA GLY A 507 29.11 2.93 -1.18
C GLY A 507 29.22 4.45 -0.99
N GLY A 508 29.03 5.25 -2.05
CA GLY A 508 29.02 6.71 -1.98
C GLY A 508 27.73 7.26 -1.39
N LYS A 509 27.83 8.37 -0.64
CA LYS A 509 26.67 9.05 -0.02
C LYS A 509 26.67 10.52 -0.37
N VAL A 510 25.59 11.00 -0.99
CA VAL A 510 25.39 12.42 -1.28
C VAL A 510 24.04 12.90 -0.78
N THR A 511 23.97 14.18 -0.44
CA THR A 511 22.72 14.90 -0.16
C THR A 511 22.66 16.16 -1.00
N SER A 512 21.46 16.70 -1.22
CA SER A 512 21.25 17.95 -1.93
C SER A 512 20.30 18.87 -1.16
N SER A 513 20.55 20.17 -1.21
CA SER A 513 19.62 21.22 -0.77
C SER A 513 19.37 22.21 -1.90
N VAL A 514 18.18 22.81 -1.92
CA VAL A 514 17.71 23.66 -3.02
C VAL A 514 17.23 24.99 -2.47
N GLU A 515 17.70 26.08 -3.08
CA GLU A 515 17.19 27.43 -2.89
C GLU A 515 16.63 27.93 -4.23
N ILE A 516 15.58 28.75 -4.19
CA ILE A 516 14.88 29.23 -5.38
C ILE A 516 14.90 30.75 -5.39
N GLU A 517 15.32 31.32 -6.51
CA GLU A 517 15.28 32.75 -6.77
C GLU A 517 14.34 33.03 -7.94
N ARG A 518 13.51 34.08 -7.80
CA ARG A 518 12.67 34.57 -8.90
C ARG A 518 13.34 35.77 -9.57
N ASP A 519 13.72 35.59 -10.83
CA ASP A 519 14.36 36.61 -11.65
C ASP A 519 13.36 37.73 -12.05
N GLY A 520 13.88 38.90 -12.43
CA GLY A 520 13.10 40.09 -12.79
C GLY A 520 12.22 39.92 -14.03
N ASN A 521 12.49 38.91 -14.86
CA ASN A 521 11.65 38.48 -15.98
C ASN A 521 10.53 37.50 -15.58
N GLY A 522 10.46 37.13 -14.30
CA GLY A 522 9.45 36.24 -13.73
C GLY A 522 9.80 34.75 -13.73
N LEU A 523 10.96 34.35 -14.29
CA LEU A 523 11.45 32.96 -14.31
C LEU A 523 12.14 32.58 -12.98
N PHE A 524 12.32 31.28 -12.74
CA PHE A 524 13.04 30.76 -11.58
C PHE A 524 14.47 30.34 -11.91
N THR A 525 15.35 30.62 -10.94
CA THR A 525 16.71 30.09 -10.83
C THR A 525 16.74 29.17 -9.62
N TYR A 526 17.22 27.95 -9.81
CA TYR A 526 17.43 26.98 -8.75
C TYR A 526 18.91 26.95 -8.41
N TRP A 527 19.21 27.21 -7.14
CA TRP A 527 20.54 27.12 -6.55
C TRP A 527 20.62 25.84 -5.74
N ILE A 528 21.57 24.96 -6.05
CA ILE A 528 21.59 23.60 -5.54
C ILE A 528 22.94 23.32 -4.91
N THR A 529 22.95 22.96 -3.63
CA THR A 529 24.17 22.49 -2.95
C THR A 529 24.15 20.98 -2.91
N VAL A 530 25.14 20.33 -3.52
CA VAL A 530 25.37 18.88 -3.38
C VAL A 530 26.51 18.65 -2.42
N ARG A 531 26.36 17.76 -1.44
CA ARG A 531 27.39 17.44 -0.45
C ARG A 531 27.61 15.95 -0.35
N ASN A 532 28.87 15.52 -0.34
CA ASN A 532 29.24 14.16 0.02
C ASN A 532 29.25 14.03 1.55
N THR A 533 28.35 13.19 2.07
CA THR A 533 28.19 12.90 3.50
C THR A 533 28.85 11.59 3.91
N GLY A 534 29.41 10.85 2.96
CA GLY A 534 30.11 9.59 3.17
C GLY A 534 31.61 9.74 3.44
N SER A 535 32.26 8.59 3.64
CA SER A 535 33.71 8.47 3.90
C SER A 535 34.54 8.16 2.65
N VAL A 536 33.89 7.96 1.49
CA VAL A 536 34.53 7.65 0.21
C VAL A 536 34.31 8.77 -0.82
N ALA A 537 35.26 8.97 -1.72
CA ALA A 537 35.07 9.86 -2.87
C ALA A 537 33.88 9.35 -3.70
N THR A 538 32.93 10.23 -4.01
CA THR A 538 31.63 9.85 -4.58
C THR A 538 31.34 10.67 -5.84
N GLY A 539 31.24 9.98 -6.97
CA GLY A 539 30.59 10.49 -8.18
C GLY A 539 29.08 10.65 -7.96
N TYR A 540 28.46 11.62 -8.62
CA TYR A 540 27.01 11.86 -8.55
C TYR A 540 26.41 12.39 -9.84
N GLU A 541 25.11 12.15 -10.01
CA GLU A 541 24.23 12.78 -11.00
C GLU A 541 23.22 13.68 -10.29
N LEU A 542 23.03 14.91 -10.75
CA LEU A 542 21.96 15.79 -10.26
C LEU A 542 20.76 15.69 -11.20
N HIS A 543 19.71 15.03 -10.73
CA HIS A 543 18.48 14.80 -11.44
C HIS A 543 17.48 15.91 -11.15
N TYR A 544 16.67 16.27 -12.15
CA TYR A 544 15.49 17.08 -11.98
C TYR A 544 14.22 16.31 -12.33
N ALA A 545 13.15 16.71 -11.68
CA ALA A 545 11.81 16.22 -11.86
C ALA A 545 10.89 17.42 -11.94
N ARG A 546 10.22 17.61 -13.08
CA ARG A 546 9.10 18.55 -13.10
C ARG A 546 7.91 17.91 -12.40
N LEU A 547 7.62 18.40 -11.20
CA LEU A 547 6.41 18.12 -10.44
C LEU A 547 5.33 19.15 -10.77
N HIS A 548 4.09 18.75 -10.53
CA HIS A 548 2.91 19.61 -10.66
C HIS A 548 2.62 20.33 -9.36
#